data_AF-A0A3D8J249-F1
#
_entry.id   AF-A0A3D8J249-F1
#
_cell.length_a   1.000
_cell.length_b   1.000
_cell.length_c   1.000
_cell.angle_alpha   90.00
_cell.angle_beta   90.00
_cell.angle_gamma   90.00
#
_symmetry.space_group_name_H-M   'P 1'
#
loop_
_entity.id
_entity.type
_entity.pdbx_description
1 polymer ?
#
loop_
_entity_poly.entity_id
_entity_poly.type
_entity_poly.pdbx_seq_one_letter_code
_entity_poly.pdbx_strand_id
1 'polypeptide(L)'
;MIEQKSLDIQITNARVLYYDFFANLFLYELLEKNQEILKQQVQILEQYPLSEKSQEYFKVLQQYLEEKPQEIIQEYTQTFILSFDKKYQNIPLYLSHYQNGCMGGESLVYVRELLKESSFYVNREFTKENEDHLGILCLFMKHLLQSGDIKKANTLYKDCIMPIREGIFKILKQENAGFYTRVFGIFDDFCVLEDSLVA
;
A
#
# COMPACT_ATOMS: atom_id res chain seq x y z
N MET A 1 -20.51 8.08 -24.37
CA MET A 1 -21.09 7.57 -23.10
C MET A 1 -20.74 6.12 -22.81
N ILE A 2 -20.86 5.18 -23.76
CA ILE A 2 -20.48 3.76 -23.55
C ILE A 2 -18.96 3.60 -23.37
N GLU A 3 -18.15 4.28 -24.19
CA GLU A 3 -16.69 4.24 -24.11
C GLU A 3 -16.14 4.83 -22.80
N GLN A 4 -16.67 5.98 -22.36
CA GLN A 4 -16.28 6.60 -21.09
C GLN A 4 -16.56 5.66 -19.91
N LYS A 5 -17.76 5.05 -19.87
CA LYS A 5 -18.12 4.09 -18.83
C LYS A 5 -17.23 2.84 -18.83
N SER A 6 -16.79 2.39 -20.01
CA SER A 6 -15.84 1.28 -20.14
C SER A 6 -14.45 1.66 -19.60
N LEU A 7 -13.99 2.88 -19.88
CA LEU A 7 -12.71 3.37 -19.39
C LEU A 7 -12.71 3.53 -17.86
N ASP A 8 -13.79 4.08 -17.28
CA ASP A 8 -13.93 4.25 -15.83
C ASP A 8 -13.88 2.90 -15.09
N ILE A 9 -14.44 1.84 -15.68
CA ILE A 9 -14.38 0.47 -15.16
C ILE A 9 -12.94 -0.07 -15.21
N GLN A 10 -12.23 0.13 -16.31
CA GLN A 10 -10.85 -0.32 -16.45
C GLN A 10 -9.91 0.37 -15.45
N ILE A 11 -10.06 1.68 -15.27
CA ILE A 11 -9.31 2.45 -14.27
C ILE A 11 -9.60 1.93 -12.87
N THR A 12 -10.87 1.73 -12.53
CA THR A 12 -11.26 1.17 -11.22
C THR A 12 -10.62 -0.20 -10.98
N ASN A 13 -10.63 -1.08 -11.98
CA ASN A 13 -10.01 -2.41 -11.84
C ASN A 13 -8.49 -2.35 -11.69
N ALA A 14 -7.81 -1.42 -12.38
CA ALA A 14 -6.38 -1.20 -12.22
C ALA A 14 -6.05 -0.71 -10.80
N ARG A 15 -6.83 0.25 -10.27
CA ARG A 15 -6.69 0.73 -8.88
C ARG A 15 -6.88 -0.41 -7.88
N VAL A 16 -7.90 -1.24 -8.06
CA VAL A 16 -8.16 -2.44 -7.24
C VAL A 16 -6.94 -3.38 -7.25
N LEU A 17 -6.32 -3.60 -8.40
CA LEU A 17 -5.13 -4.44 -8.52
C LEU A 17 -3.93 -3.84 -7.77
N TYR A 18 -3.69 -2.53 -7.91
CA TYR A 18 -2.61 -1.85 -7.19
C TYR A 18 -2.82 -1.88 -5.67
N TYR A 19 -4.02 -1.57 -5.18
CA TYR A 19 -4.29 -1.63 -3.75
C TYR A 19 -4.18 -3.05 -3.19
N ASP A 20 -4.59 -4.07 -3.95
CA ASP A 20 -4.36 -5.46 -3.54
C ASP A 20 -2.85 -5.79 -3.50
N PHE A 21 -2.10 -5.39 -4.52
CA PHE A 21 -0.65 -5.57 -4.57
C PHE A 21 0.06 -4.92 -3.37
N PHE A 22 -0.26 -3.67 -3.04
CA PHE A 22 0.32 -2.98 -1.89
C PHE A 22 -0.12 -3.60 -0.56
N ALA A 23 -1.37 -4.05 -0.43
CA ALA A 23 -1.79 -4.79 0.76
C ALA A 23 -0.95 -6.06 0.96
N ASN A 24 -0.69 -6.81 -0.11
CA ASN A 24 0.15 -8.01 -0.06
C ASN A 24 1.62 -7.71 0.31
N LEU A 25 2.13 -6.52 0.00
CA LEU A 25 3.50 -6.12 0.35
C LEU A 25 3.63 -5.49 1.73
N PHE A 26 2.59 -4.81 2.21
CA PHE A 26 2.64 -4.06 3.46
C PHE A 26 2.07 -4.80 4.65
N LEU A 27 1.29 -5.88 4.48
CA LEU A 27 0.87 -6.74 5.60
C LEU A 27 1.75 -7.99 5.67
N TYR A 28 2.43 -8.20 6.80
CA TYR A 28 3.31 -9.35 7.01
C TYR A 28 2.63 -10.69 6.70
N GLU A 29 1.40 -10.90 7.20
CA GLU A 29 0.69 -12.17 7.02
C GLU A 29 0.31 -12.42 5.56
N LEU A 30 0.04 -11.36 4.78
CA LEU A 30 -0.19 -11.50 3.34
C LEU A 30 1.13 -11.70 2.59
N LEU A 31 2.17 -10.95 2.93
CA LEU A 31 3.48 -11.05 2.31
C LEU A 31 4.01 -12.49 2.41
N GLU A 32 3.93 -13.10 3.59
CA GLU A 32 4.37 -14.48 3.79
C GLU A 32 3.54 -15.49 2.99
N LYS A 33 2.20 -15.32 2.98
CA LYS A 33 1.28 -16.29 2.39
C LYS A 33 1.14 -16.18 0.86
N ASN A 34 1.27 -14.98 0.31
CA ASN A 34 0.82 -14.65 -1.05
C ASN A 34 1.99 -14.36 -2.02
N GLN A 35 3.17 -14.94 -1.78
CA GLN A 35 4.35 -14.80 -2.65
C GLN A 35 4.05 -15.12 -4.13
N GLU A 36 3.30 -16.19 -4.41
CA GLU A 36 2.94 -16.55 -5.79
C GLU A 36 1.93 -15.56 -6.41
N ILE A 37 1.02 -15.01 -5.61
CA ILE A 37 0.10 -13.96 -6.07
C ILE A 37 0.90 -12.68 -6.38
N LEU A 38 1.85 -12.32 -5.52
CA LEU A 38 2.74 -11.17 -5.75
C LEU A 38 3.54 -11.31 -7.05
N LYS A 39 4.07 -12.49 -7.35
CA LYS A 39 4.75 -12.76 -8.64
C LYS A 39 3.83 -12.50 -9.84
N GLN A 40 2.61 -13.01 -9.79
CA GLN A 40 1.62 -12.79 -10.85
C GLN A 40 1.25 -11.31 -10.98
N GLN A 41 1.06 -10.61 -9.86
CA GLN A 41 0.77 -9.18 -9.85
C GLN A 41 1.90 -8.36 -10.44
N VAL A 42 3.16 -8.65 -10.07
CA VAL A 42 4.33 -7.99 -10.66
C VAL A 42 4.38 -8.22 -12.17
N GLN A 43 4.17 -9.46 -12.65
CA GLN A 43 4.17 -9.76 -14.09
C GLN A 43 3.08 -8.99 -14.86
N ILE A 44 1.91 -8.80 -14.25
CA ILE A 44 0.80 -8.03 -14.87
C ILE A 44 1.14 -6.54 -14.87
N LEU A 45 1.54 -6.00 -13.72
CA LEU A 45 1.78 -4.55 -13.56
C LEU A 45 3.02 -4.08 -14.31
N GLU A 46 4.02 -4.94 -14.46
CA GLU A 46 5.22 -4.66 -15.28
C GLU A 46 4.88 -4.39 -16.75
N GLN A 47 3.81 -4.98 -17.29
CA GLN A 47 3.41 -4.75 -18.68
C GLN A 47 2.82 -3.35 -18.91
N TYR A 48 2.41 -2.68 -17.83
CA TYR A 48 1.72 -1.39 -17.85
C TYR A 48 2.28 -0.46 -16.77
N PRO A 49 3.58 -0.13 -16.81
CA PRO A 49 4.19 0.69 -15.79
C PRO A 49 3.61 2.12 -15.83
N LEU A 50 3.48 2.75 -14.65
CA LEU A 50 3.03 4.15 -14.57
C LEU A 50 4.14 5.14 -14.95
N SER A 51 5.39 4.71 -14.95
CA SER A 51 6.56 5.49 -15.37
C SER A 51 7.68 4.58 -15.87
N GLU A 52 8.64 5.13 -16.62
CA GLU A 52 9.85 4.39 -17.04
C GLU A 52 10.63 3.85 -15.84
N LYS A 53 10.67 4.62 -14.75
CA LYS A 53 11.33 4.24 -13.49
C LYS A 53 10.61 3.07 -12.80
N SER A 54 9.28 3.07 -12.80
CA SER A 54 8.47 1.96 -12.30
C SER A 54 8.73 0.66 -13.07
N GLN A 55 8.98 0.71 -14.38
CA GLN A 55 9.37 -0.48 -15.15
C GLN A 55 10.64 -1.13 -14.59
N GLU A 56 11.68 -0.33 -14.33
CA GLU A 56 12.94 -0.83 -13.75
C GLU A 56 12.71 -1.40 -12.35
N TYR A 57 11.83 -0.78 -11.56
CA TYR A 57 11.47 -1.27 -10.25
C TYR A 57 10.76 -2.62 -10.30
N PHE A 58 9.79 -2.79 -11.20
CA PHE A 58 9.10 -4.08 -11.34
C PHE A 58 10.05 -5.22 -11.74
N LYS A 59 11.02 -4.97 -12.63
CA LYS A 59 12.06 -5.97 -12.98
C LYS A 59 12.83 -6.44 -11.76
N VAL A 60 13.25 -5.51 -10.90
CA VAL A 60 13.97 -5.86 -9.68
C VAL A 60 13.07 -6.57 -8.69
N LEU A 61 11.82 -6.12 -8.51
CA LEU A 61 10.84 -6.79 -7.66
C LEU A 61 10.62 -8.25 -8.10
N GLN A 62 10.50 -8.49 -9.41
CA GLN A 62 10.37 -9.84 -9.96
C GLN A 62 11.58 -10.71 -9.60
N GLN A 63 12.79 -10.19 -9.80
CA GLN A 63 14.02 -10.92 -9.44
C GLN A 63 14.06 -11.26 -7.94
N TYR A 64 13.70 -10.32 -7.06
CA TYR A 64 13.67 -10.58 -5.62
C TYR A 64 12.65 -11.66 -5.24
N LEU A 65 11.46 -11.63 -5.84
CA LEU A 65 10.40 -12.62 -5.58
C LEU A 65 10.80 -14.02 -6.08
N GLU A 66 11.55 -14.11 -7.17
CA GLU A 66 12.00 -15.38 -7.77
C GLU A 66 13.21 -15.96 -7.04
N GLU A 67 14.22 -15.15 -6.75
CA GLU A 67 15.53 -15.61 -6.29
C GLU A 67 15.72 -15.49 -4.78
N LYS A 68 15.07 -14.50 -4.14
CA LYS A 68 15.41 -14.02 -2.80
C LYS A 68 14.18 -13.70 -1.92
N PRO A 69 13.12 -14.53 -1.88
CA PRO A 69 11.91 -14.21 -1.11
C PRO A 69 12.18 -14.04 0.39
N GLN A 70 13.17 -14.75 0.94
CA GLN A 70 13.57 -14.60 2.34
C GLN A 70 14.23 -13.25 2.64
N GLU A 71 14.95 -12.66 1.67
CA GLU A 71 15.53 -11.32 1.83
C GLU A 71 14.42 -10.25 1.92
N ILE A 72 13.29 -10.45 1.23
CA ILE A 72 12.12 -9.56 1.31
C ILE A 72 11.54 -9.57 2.73
N ILE A 73 11.32 -10.75 3.31
CA ILE A 73 10.80 -10.89 4.68
C ILE A 73 11.75 -10.27 5.71
N GLN A 74 13.06 -10.48 5.51
CA GLN A 74 14.08 -9.88 6.36
C GLN A 74 14.07 -8.35 6.25
N GLU A 75 14.01 -7.80 5.04
CA GLU A 75 13.96 -6.36 4.80
C GLU A 75 12.67 -5.76 5.38
N TYR A 76 11.52 -6.41 5.23
CA TYR A 76 10.27 -6.01 5.87
C TYR A 76 10.45 -5.88 7.40
N THR A 77 11.01 -6.91 8.02
CA THR A 77 11.22 -6.96 9.47
C THR A 77 12.14 -5.83 9.93
N GLN A 78 13.22 -5.58 9.19
CA GLN A 78 14.17 -4.51 9.51
C GLN A 78 13.57 -3.10 9.29
N THR A 79 12.75 -2.94 8.26
CA THR A 79 12.22 -1.63 7.85
C THR A 79 11.00 -1.21 8.68
N PHE A 80 10.13 -2.15 9.04
CA PHE A 80 8.81 -1.84 9.60
C PHE A 80 8.60 -2.33 11.04
N ILE A 81 9.35 -3.36 11.48
CA ILE A 81 9.13 -3.99 12.79
C ILE A 81 10.22 -3.59 13.78
N LEU A 82 11.50 -3.69 13.40
CA LEU A 82 12.64 -3.53 14.31
C LEU A 82 13.05 -2.06 14.48
N SER A 83 12.19 -1.30 15.16
CA SER A 83 12.34 0.14 15.40
C SER A 83 13.49 0.55 16.34
N PHE A 84 14.18 -0.40 16.97
CA PHE A 84 15.16 -0.13 18.03
C PHE A 84 16.62 -0.23 17.60
N ASP A 85 16.89 -0.75 16.40
CA ASP A 85 18.26 -0.83 15.90
C ASP A 85 18.60 0.47 15.14
N LYS A 86 19.50 1.29 15.72
CA LYS A 86 19.95 2.56 15.12
C LYS A 86 20.61 2.37 13.75
N LYS A 87 20.94 1.15 13.35
CA LYS A 87 21.47 0.82 12.02
C LYS A 87 20.40 0.86 10.93
N TYR A 88 19.14 0.57 11.27
CA TYR A 88 18.06 0.52 10.31
C TYR A 88 17.14 1.71 10.48
N GLN A 89 16.72 2.29 9.37
CA GLN A 89 15.72 3.34 9.37
C GLN A 89 14.34 2.71 9.49
N ASN A 90 13.68 2.93 10.61
CA ASN A 90 12.30 2.50 10.79
C ASN A 90 11.34 3.41 10.01
N ILE A 91 10.43 2.81 9.25
CA ILE A 91 9.38 3.49 8.48
C ILE A 91 8.03 2.98 8.99
N PRO A 92 7.37 3.68 9.93
CA PRO A 92 6.09 3.22 10.44
C PRO A 92 5.03 3.16 9.33
N LEU A 93 4.20 2.10 9.34
CA LEU A 93 3.13 1.92 8.36
C LEU A 93 1.75 2.36 8.90
N TYR A 94 1.70 3.25 9.89
CA TYR A 94 0.45 3.60 10.57
C TYR A 94 0.13 5.09 10.41
N LEU A 95 -1.13 5.40 10.12
CA LEU A 95 -1.60 6.78 10.00
C LEU A 95 -1.37 7.58 11.28
N SER A 96 -1.70 6.99 12.43
CA SER A 96 -1.58 7.68 13.73
C SER A 96 -0.16 8.17 13.99
N HIS A 97 0.86 7.44 13.51
CA HIS A 97 2.25 7.86 13.68
C HIS A 97 2.49 9.22 12.99
N TYR A 98 2.01 9.38 11.77
CA TYR A 98 2.25 10.57 10.97
C TYR A 98 1.34 11.75 11.32
N GLN A 99 0.10 11.49 11.75
CA GLN A 99 -0.86 12.55 12.09
C GLN A 99 -0.85 12.93 13.56
N ASN A 100 -0.63 11.96 14.47
CA ASN A 100 -0.71 12.18 15.91
C ASN A 100 0.66 12.09 16.62
N GLY A 101 1.71 11.63 15.93
CA GLY A 101 3.04 11.42 16.52
C GLY A 101 3.13 10.19 17.44
N CYS A 102 2.11 9.33 17.46
CA CYS A 102 2.05 8.13 18.31
C CYS A 102 1.29 6.99 17.62
N MET A 103 1.36 5.79 18.20
CA MET A 103 0.60 4.64 17.71
C MET A 103 -0.80 4.62 18.33
N GLY A 104 -1.83 4.37 17.52
CA GLY A 104 -3.21 4.22 17.99
C GLY A 104 -3.86 5.51 18.51
N GLY A 105 -3.55 6.64 17.89
CA GLY A 105 -4.09 7.95 18.24
C GLY A 105 -5.50 8.19 17.69
N GLU A 106 -5.90 9.47 17.62
CA GLU A 106 -7.22 9.88 17.11
C GLU A 106 -7.46 9.42 15.66
N SER A 107 -6.41 9.29 14.86
CA SER A 107 -6.50 8.79 13.49
C SER A 107 -7.01 7.34 13.42
N LEU A 108 -6.68 6.49 14.39
CA LEU A 108 -7.23 5.14 14.47
C LEU A 108 -8.73 5.16 14.78
N VAL A 109 -9.17 6.06 15.65
CA VAL A 109 -10.59 6.23 15.95
C VAL A 109 -11.34 6.68 14.69
N TYR A 110 -10.78 7.65 13.96
CA TYR A 110 -11.33 8.12 12.69
C TYR A 110 -11.50 6.99 11.67
N VAL A 111 -10.45 6.20 11.44
CA VAL A 111 -10.51 5.06 10.50
C VAL A 111 -11.56 4.03 10.93
N ARG A 112 -11.71 3.77 12.23
CA ARG A 112 -12.74 2.87 12.76
C ARG A 112 -14.16 3.38 12.49
N GLU A 113 -14.40 4.69 12.54
CA GLU A 113 -15.71 5.25 12.16
C GLU A 113 -15.97 5.08 10.66
N LEU A 114 -14.99 5.35 9.79
CA LEU A 114 -15.12 5.09 8.35
C LEU A 114 -15.44 3.62 8.04
N LEU A 115 -14.83 2.70 8.78
CA LEU A 115 -15.06 1.27 8.66
C LEU A 115 -16.45 0.85 9.13
N LYS A 116 -16.95 1.37 10.25
CA LYS A 116 -18.30 1.08 10.76
C LYS A 116 -19.40 1.51 9.78
N GLU A 117 -19.17 2.59 9.05
CA GLU A 117 -20.05 3.06 7.98
C GLU A 117 -19.93 2.23 6.69
N SER A 118 -19.13 1.16 6.70
CA SER A 118 -18.94 0.23 5.59
C SER A 118 -19.29 -1.20 6.01
N SER A 119 -19.33 -2.11 5.04
CA SER A 119 -19.46 -3.55 5.28
C SER A 119 -18.11 -4.26 5.38
N PHE A 120 -17.01 -3.52 5.57
CA PHE A 120 -15.67 -4.08 5.67
C PHE A 120 -15.29 -4.31 7.14
N TYR A 121 -14.79 -5.50 7.44
CA TYR A 121 -14.37 -5.89 8.78
C TYR A 121 -12.99 -6.53 8.73
N VAL A 122 -12.10 -6.09 9.62
CA VAL A 122 -10.76 -6.68 9.76
C VAL A 122 -10.87 -7.99 10.53
N ASN A 123 -10.40 -9.08 9.93
CA ASN A 123 -10.33 -10.37 10.60
C ASN A 123 -9.17 -10.39 11.61
N ARG A 124 -9.50 -10.40 12.91
CA ARG A 124 -8.54 -10.41 14.03
C ARG A 124 -7.84 -11.74 14.25
N GLU A 125 -8.36 -12.82 13.67
CA GLU A 125 -7.64 -14.11 13.61
C GLU A 125 -6.56 -14.09 12.54
N PHE A 126 -6.71 -13.23 11.52
CA PHE A 126 -5.78 -13.12 10.40
C PHE A 126 -4.63 -12.15 10.69
N THR A 127 -4.91 -10.97 11.24
CA THR A 127 -3.88 -9.97 11.52
C THR A 127 -4.09 -9.28 12.87
N LYS A 128 -2.96 -8.96 13.53
CA LYS A 128 -2.94 -8.19 14.78
C LYS A 128 -2.82 -6.69 14.54
N GLU A 129 -2.70 -6.27 13.29
CA GLU A 129 -2.52 -4.87 12.92
C GLU A 129 -3.75 -4.02 13.21
N ASN A 130 -3.54 -2.77 13.63
CA ASN A 130 -4.62 -1.81 13.82
C ASN A 130 -5.19 -1.34 12.47
N GLU A 131 -6.44 -0.90 12.47
CA GLU A 131 -7.16 -0.54 11.24
C GLU A 131 -6.51 0.63 10.46
N ASP A 132 -5.72 1.46 11.13
CA ASP A 132 -5.00 2.58 10.55
C ASP A 132 -3.64 2.20 9.93
N HIS A 133 -3.33 0.90 9.89
CA HIS A 133 -2.17 0.36 9.21
C HIS A 133 -2.34 0.41 7.68
N LEU A 134 -1.32 0.84 6.95
CA LEU A 134 -1.34 1.10 5.51
C LEU A 134 -1.87 -0.08 4.70
N GLY A 135 -1.40 -1.30 4.98
CA GLY A 135 -1.88 -2.46 4.26
C GLY A 135 -3.37 -2.79 4.53
N ILE A 136 -3.90 -2.48 5.72
CA ILE A 136 -5.34 -2.58 5.98
C ILE A 136 -6.10 -1.48 5.25
N LEU A 137 -5.57 -0.25 5.22
CA LEU A 137 -6.15 0.85 4.46
C LEU A 137 -6.21 0.52 2.95
N CYS A 138 -5.19 -0.17 2.41
CA CYS A 138 -5.22 -0.67 1.03
C CYS A 138 -6.31 -1.72 0.80
N LEU A 139 -6.49 -2.68 1.71
CA LEU A 139 -7.60 -3.65 1.63
C LEU A 139 -8.97 -2.96 1.73
N PHE A 140 -9.10 -1.95 2.59
CA PHE A 140 -10.33 -1.20 2.73
C PHE A 140 -10.62 -0.39 1.46
N MET A 141 -9.61 0.25 0.88
CA MET A 141 -9.73 0.96 -0.38
C MET A 141 -10.18 0.03 -1.51
N LYS A 142 -9.55 -1.14 -1.64
CA LYS A 142 -9.95 -2.19 -2.58
C LYS A 142 -11.44 -2.52 -2.44
N HIS A 143 -11.93 -2.70 -1.22
CA HIS A 143 -13.35 -2.96 -0.93
C HIS A 143 -14.27 -1.82 -1.35
N LEU A 144 -13.90 -0.57 -1.06
CA LEU A 144 -14.69 0.61 -1.44
C LEU A 144 -14.80 0.76 -2.96
N LEU A 145 -13.70 0.54 -3.68
CA LEU A 145 -13.69 0.57 -5.15
C LEU A 145 -14.57 -0.53 -5.75
N GLN A 146 -14.49 -1.75 -5.22
CA GLN A 146 -15.31 -2.88 -5.70
C GLN A 146 -16.81 -2.70 -5.39
N SER A 147 -17.13 -2.04 -4.28
CA SER A 147 -18.52 -1.71 -3.91
C SER A 147 -19.06 -0.45 -4.57
N GLY A 148 -18.21 0.32 -5.27
CA GLY A 148 -18.58 1.56 -5.95
C GLY A 148 -18.77 2.76 -5.02
N ASP A 149 -18.33 2.68 -3.76
CA ASP A 149 -18.37 3.81 -2.81
C ASP A 149 -17.19 4.78 -3.05
N ILE A 150 -17.19 5.43 -4.22
CA ILE A 150 -16.12 6.32 -4.67
C ILE A 150 -15.94 7.52 -3.74
N LYS A 151 -17.02 8.01 -3.13
CA LYS A 151 -16.95 9.14 -2.19
C LYS A 151 -16.11 8.77 -0.97
N LYS A 152 -16.42 7.63 -0.34
CA LYS A 152 -15.66 7.16 0.83
C LYS A 152 -14.25 6.73 0.43
N ALA A 153 -14.05 6.14 -0.75
CA ALA A 153 -12.72 5.84 -1.29
C ALA A 153 -11.88 7.12 -1.38
N ASN A 154 -12.42 8.20 -1.95
CA ASN A 154 -11.73 9.48 -2.07
C ASN A 154 -11.38 10.09 -0.71
N THR A 155 -12.30 10.01 0.27
CA THR A 155 -12.05 10.41 1.67
C THR A 155 -10.93 9.58 2.30
N LEU A 156 -10.98 8.24 2.18
CA LEU A 156 -9.96 7.35 2.70
C LEU A 156 -8.57 7.65 2.10
N TYR A 157 -8.51 7.95 0.80
CA TYR A 157 -7.25 8.30 0.15
C TYR A 157 -6.69 9.60 0.72
N LYS A 158 -7.48 10.69 0.67
CA LYS A 158 -7.06 12.03 1.11
C LYS A 158 -6.71 12.10 2.59
N ASP A 159 -7.51 11.48 3.44
CA ASP A 159 -7.39 11.67 4.89
C ASP A 159 -6.47 10.63 5.54
N CYS A 160 -6.24 9.49 4.89
CA CYS A 160 -5.49 8.37 5.47
C CYS A 160 -4.26 7.97 4.64
N ILE A 161 -4.43 7.60 3.36
CA ILE A 161 -3.31 7.06 2.57
C ILE A 161 -2.29 8.15 2.20
N MET A 162 -2.76 9.33 1.79
CA MET A 162 -1.91 10.45 1.39
C MET A 162 -1.02 10.96 2.54
N PRO A 163 -1.51 11.16 3.79
CA PRO A 163 -0.64 11.52 4.91
C PRO A 163 0.43 10.47 5.24
N ILE A 164 0.11 9.17 5.08
CA ILE A 164 1.11 8.11 5.25
C ILE A 164 2.18 8.22 4.16
N ARG A 165 1.79 8.37 2.90
CA ARG A 165 2.72 8.60 1.78
C ARG A 165 3.67 9.76 2.08
N GLU A 166 3.13 10.93 2.40
CA GLU A 166 3.95 12.12 2.73
C GLU A 166 4.92 11.85 3.89
N GLY A 167 4.45 11.15 4.91
CA GLY A 167 5.25 10.76 6.06
C GLY A 167 6.41 9.83 5.70
N ILE A 168 6.13 8.77 4.94
CA ILE A 168 7.13 7.82 4.46
C ILE A 168 8.20 8.54 3.62
N PHE A 169 7.79 9.41 2.71
CA PHE A 169 8.73 10.13 1.82
C PHE A 169 9.58 11.19 2.53
N LYS A 170 9.14 11.73 3.68
CA LYS A 170 9.98 12.55 4.56
C LYS A 170 11.07 11.74 5.26
N ILE A 171 10.81 10.47 5.51
CA ILE A 171 11.75 9.55 6.17
C ILE A 171 12.69 8.93 5.14
N LEU A 172 12.18 8.48 4.00
CA LEU A 172 12.91 7.69 3.01
C LEU A 172 14.20 8.39 2.55
N LYS A 173 15.35 7.83 2.92
CA LYS A 173 16.65 8.27 2.40
C LYS A 173 16.97 7.52 1.12
N GLN A 174 17.35 8.24 0.07
CA GLN A 174 17.65 7.66 -1.26
C GLN A 174 18.82 6.66 -1.28
N GLU A 175 19.62 6.60 -0.22
CA GLU A 175 20.84 5.78 -0.15
C GLU A 175 20.57 4.28 0.02
N ASN A 176 19.36 3.87 0.42
CA ASN A 176 19.05 2.47 0.67
C ASN A 176 18.37 1.84 -0.55
N ALA A 177 19.14 1.24 -1.47
CA ALA A 177 18.61 0.66 -2.71
C ALA A 177 18.07 -0.77 -2.54
N GLY A 178 17.28 -1.03 -1.49
CA GLY A 178 16.66 -2.33 -1.20
C GLY A 178 15.37 -2.60 -1.99
N PHE A 179 14.69 -3.70 -1.67
CA PHE A 179 13.39 -4.06 -2.24
C PHE A 179 12.33 -3.01 -1.91
N TYR A 180 12.20 -2.61 -0.64
CA TYR A 180 11.13 -1.71 -0.21
C TYR A 180 11.30 -0.27 -0.69
N THR A 181 12.52 0.19 -0.95
CA THR A 181 12.72 1.49 -1.62
C THR A 181 12.14 1.51 -3.03
N ARG A 182 12.20 0.38 -3.75
CA ARG A 182 11.57 0.25 -5.08
C ARG A 182 10.07 0.12 -4.98
N VAL A 183 9.57 -0.63 -3.99
CA VAL A 183 8.14 -0.69 -3.65
C VAL A 183 7.59 0.72 -3.38
N PHE A 184 8.29 1.53 -2.57
CA PHE A 184 7.87 2.90 -2.30
C PHE A 184 7.93 3.79 -3.54
N GLY A 185 8.92 3.58 -4.43
CA GLY A 185 8.94 4.26 -5.73
C GLY A 185 7.71 3.98 -6.58
N ILE A 186 7.31 2.69 -6.68
CA ILE A 186 6.08 2.29 -7.40
C ILE A 186 4.84 2.86 -6.68
N PHE A 187 4.83 2.83 -5.35
CA PHE A 187 3.73 3.39 -4.54
C PHE A 187 3.56 4.89 -4.75
N ASP A 188 4.64 5.65 -4.89
CA ASP A 188 4.59 7.08 -5.18
C ASP A 188 4.02 7.37 -6.56
N ASP A 189 4.50 6.68 -7.59
CA ASP A 189 3.97 6.79 -8.96
C ASP A 189 2.47 6.47 -8.99
N PHE A 190 2.05 5.44 -8.24
CA PHE A 190 0.63 5.12 -8.07
C PHE A 190 -0.14 6.21 -7.34
N CYS A 191 0.42 6.80 -6.29
CA CYS A 191 -0.24 7.90 -5.60
C CYS A 191 -0.34 9.17 -6.46
N VAL A 192 0.63 9.44 -7.35
CA VAL A 192 0.51 10.53 -8.34
C VAL A 192 -0.68 10.29 -9.28
N LEU A 193 -0.90 9.04 -9.70
CA LEU A 193 -2.11 8.67 -10.44
C LEU A 193 -3.36 8.92 -9.59
N GLU A 194 -3.41 8.46 -8.34
CA GLU A 194 -4.54 8.69 -7.45
C GLU A 194 -4.84 10.19 -7.25
N ASP A 195 -3.81 11.02 -7.07
CA ASP A 195 -3.97 12.47 -6.94
C ASP A 195 -4.73 13.06 -8.14
N SER A 196 -4.44 12.59 -9.35
CA SER A 196 -5.12 13.03 -10.58
C SER A 196 -6.58 12.59 -10.69
N LEU A 197 -6.96 11.52 -10.00
CA LEU A 197 -8.31 10.93 -10.03
C LEU A 197 -9.20 11.46 -8.89
N VAL A 198 -8.59 11.91 -7.80
CA VAL A 198 -9.27 12.41 -6.61
C VAL A 198 -9.31 13.95 -6.57
N ALA A 199 -8.63 14.62 -7.52
CA ALA A 199 -8.63 16.08 -7.71
C ALA A 199 -10.04 16.69 -7.85
#